data_AF-X6MXS2-F1
#
_entry.id   AF-X6MXS2-F1
#
_cell.length_a   1.000
_cell.length_b   1.000
_cell.length_c   1.000
_cell.angle_alpha   90.00
_cell.angle_beta   90.00
_cell.angle_gamma   90.00
#
_symmetry.space_group_name_H-M   'P 1'
#
loop_
_entity.id
_entity.type
_entity.pdbx_description
1 polymer ?
#
loop_
_entity_poly.entity_id
_entity_poly.type
_entity_poly.pdbx_seq_one_letter_code
_entity_poly.pdbx_strand_id
1 'polypeptide(L)'
;MGYLAGVSCGILTAKMCQLYPKYNACQIVKQFFMFYHLWDFVQVSHAISLCEPIEHNDMPHIKVWSPNDRTNSHKKVWMHIITPSYPAMNSTYNVSKSTYEVLKREFARGFHLSNSVTYMGIEQWSLLFQKSTFFMDYKKYIVIKACAPHIHASEWF
;
A
#
# COMPACT_ATOMS: atom_id res chain seq x y z
N MET A 1 2.40 -0.58 -12.26
CA MET A 1 2.98 -1.78 -11.60
C MET A 1 2.18 -2.35 -10.41
N GLY A 2 0.99 -1.84 -10.05
CA GLY A 2 0.13 -2.53 -9.06
C GLY A 2 0.67 -2.63 -7.63
N TYR A 3 1.63 -1.78 -7.26
CA TYR A 3 2.11 -1.58 -5.89
C TYR A 3 1.55 -0.27 -5.31
N LEU A 4 1.84 0.01 -4.04
CA LEU A 4 1.46 1.25 -3.39
C LEU A 4 2.14 2.46 -4.04
N ALA A 5 1.34 3.47 -4.39
CA ALA A 5 1.84 4.78 -4.79
C ALA A 5 2.06 5.67 -3.56
N GLY A 6 2.67 6.84 -3.75
CA GLY A 6 2.96 7.79 -2.66
C GLY A 6 1.73 8.17 -1.83
N VAL A 7 0.57 8.36 -2.47
CA VAL A 7 -0.70 8.64 -1.78
C VAL A 7 -1.12 7.49 -0.85
N SER A 8 -1.07 6.25 -1.34
CA SER A 8 -1.43 5.06 -0.55
C SER A 8 -0.48 4.89 0.64
N CYS A 9 0.82 5.06 0.43
CA CYS A 9 1.81 5.05 1.53
C CYS A 9 1.52 6.15 2.55
N GLY A 10 1.24 7.37 2.09
CA GLY A 10 0.88 8.50 2.95
C GLY A 10 -0.36 8.24 3.80
N ILE A 11 -1.41 7.65 3.21
CA ILE A 11 -2.63 7.28 3.94
C ILE A 11 -2.34 6.25 5.04
N LEU A 12 -1.58 5.19 4.73
CA LEU A 12 -1.20 4.18 5.72
C LEU A 12 -0.39 4.78 6.88
N THR A 13 0.61 5.62 6.55
CA THR A 13 1.42 6.30 7.58
C THR A 13 0.57 7.26 8.42
N ALA A 14 -0.29 8.07 7.79
CA ALA A 14 -1.18 8.98 8.50
C ALA A 14 -2.15 8.24 9.43
N LYS A 15 -2.65 7.06 9.03
CA LYS A 15 -3.50 6.23 9.89
C LYS A 15 -2.75 5.77 11.14
N MET A 16 -1.48 5.41 11.02
CA MET A 16 -0.65 5.08 12.19
C MET A 16 -0.47 6.29 13.11
N CYS A 17 -0.26 7.49 12.55
CA CYS A 17 -0.21 8.71 13.35
C CYS A 17 -1.53 9.01 14.08
N GLN A 18 -2.69 8.72 13.47
CA GLN A 18 -4.00 8.86 14.13
C GLN A 18 -4.16 7.89 15.31
N LEU A 19 -3.71 6.63 15.14
CA LEU A 19 -3.81 5.61 16.20
C LEU A 19 -2.80 5.83 17.34
N TYR A 20 -1.65 6.42 17.04
CA TYR A 20 -0.55 6.62 17.99
C TYR A 20 -0.06 8.08 18.01
N PRO A 21 -0.90 9.05 18.46
CA PRO A 21 -0.61 10.49 18.32
C PRO A 21 0.58 11.00 19.13
N LYS A 22 1.04 10.23 20.12
CA LYS A 22 2.17 10.59 21.00
C LYS A 22 3.49 9.92 20.60
N TYR A 23 3.49 9.08 19.57
CA TYR A 23 4.65 8.31 19.16
C TYR A 23 5.58 9.14 18.29
N ASN A 24 6.89 8.97 18.47
CA ASN A 24 7.88 9.54 17.57
C ASN A 24 7.98 8.73 16.26
N ALA A 25 8.72 9.26 15.28
CA ALA A 25 8.84 8.63 13.96
C ALA A 25 9.33 7.17 14.02
N CYS A 26 10.33 6.86 14.85
CA CYS A 26 10.84 5.50 15.00
C CYS A 26 9.77 4.54 15.53
N GLN A 27 8.98 4.98 16.52
CA GLN A 27 7.88 4.20 17.05
C GLN A 27 6.77 4.01 16.01
N ILE A 28 6.42 5.05 15.24
CA ILE A 28 5.44 4.96 14.15
C ILE A 28 5.87 3.94 13.09
N VAL A 29 7.14 3.92 12.68
CA VAL A 29 7.63 2.93 11.71
C VAL A 29 7.48 1.49 12.24
N LYS A 30 7.79 1.26 13.52
CA LYS A 30 7.58 -0.06 14.15
C LYS A 30 6.10 -0.46 14.16
N GLN A 31 5.22 0.46 14.58
CA GLN A 31 3.77 0.22 14.60
C GLN A 31 3.21 -0.01 13.20
N PHE A 32 3.70 0.73 12.20
CA PHE A 32 3.30 0.57 10.80
C PHE A 32 3.51 -0.87 10.33
N PHE A 33 4.71 -1.42 10.52
CA PHE A 33 4.98 -2.79 10.09
C PHE A 33 4.21 -3.81 10.92
N MET A 34 4.20 -3.67 12.25
CA MET A 34 3.45 -4.53 13.18
C MET A 34 1.97 -4.62 12.79
N PHE A 35 1.34 -3.47 12.57
CA PHE A 35 -0.08 -3.39 12.26
C PHE A 35 -0.38 -3.96 10.87
N TYR A 36 0.33 -3.53 9.84
CA TYR A 36 -0.01 -3.88 8.46
C TYR A 36 0.44 -5.29 8.03
N HIS A 37 1.41 -5.91 8.71
CA HIS A 37 1.70 -7.33 8.45
C HIS A 37 0.58 -8.26 8.95
N LEU A 38 -0.20 -7.86 9.95
CA LEU A 38 -1.36 -8.61 10.45
C LEU A 38 -2.69 -8.15 9.83
N TRP A 39 -2.77 -6.91 9.35
CA TRP A 39 -4.00 -6.34 8.81
C TRP A 39 -4.55 -7.15 7.63
N ASP A 40 -5.86 -7.44 7.67
CA ASP A 40 -6.57 -8.04 6.56
C ASP A 40 -7.10 -6.94 5.63
N PHE A 41 -6.33 -6.62 4.59
CA PHE A 41 -6.73 -5.62 3.61
C PHE A 41 -7.79 -6.10 2.61
N VAL A 42 -8.05 -7.41 2.53
CA VAL A 42 -8.99 -7.99 1.56
C VAL A 42 -10.43 -7.79 2.04
N GLN A 43 -10.63 -7.84 3.36
CA GLN A 43 -11.94 -7.61 3.95
C GLN A 43 -12.34 -6.13 3.84
N VAL A 44 -13.46 -5.86 3.14
CA VAL A 44 -13.95 -4.50 2.88
C VAL A 44 -14.28 -3.71 4.15
N SER A 45 -14.74 -4.39 5.22
CA SER A 45 -15.00 -3.77 6.52
C SER A 45 -13.73 -3.32 7.25
N HIS A 46 -12.55 -3.75 6.76
CA HIS A 46 -11.24 -3.33 7.25
C HIS A 46 -10.58 -2.32 6.30
N ALA A 47 -11.36 -1.62 5.48
CA ALA A 47 -10.83 -0.56 4.64
C ALA A 47 -10.12 0.51 5.48
N ILE A 48 -8.91 0.88 5.05
CA ILE A 48 -8.15 1.96 5.70
C ILE A 48 -8.68 3.29 5.16
N SER A 49 -9.28 4.07 6.05
CA SER A 49 -9.66 5.46 5.81
C SER A 49 -9.19 6.37 6.95
N LEU A 50 -8.90 7.62 6.61
CA LEU A 50 -8.51 8.68 7.54
C LEU A 50 -9.72 9.43 8.12
N CYS A 51 -10.83 9.43 7.38
CA CYS A 51 -12.11 10.03 7.75
C CYS A 51 -13.26 9.22 7.15
N GLU A 52 -14.49 9.46 7.59
CA GLU A 52 -15.65 8.85 6.94
C GLU A 52 -15.80 9.42 5.51
N PRO A 53 -16.00 8.58 4.48
CA PRO A 53 -16.33 9.05 3.14
C PRO A 53 -17.62 9.87 3.18
N ILE A 54 -17.55 11.10 2.68
CA ILE A 54 -18.71 12.01 2.61
C ILE A 54 -19.37 11.83 1.24
N GLU A 55 -20.70 11.66 1.25
CA GLU A 55 -21.52 11.71 0.04
C GLU A 55 -22.15 13.10 -0.09
N HIS A 56 -22.18 13.64 -1.31
CA HIS A 56 -22.84 14.91 -1.62
C HIS A 56 -24.12 14.62 -2.42
N ASN A 57 -25.28 14.83 -1.79
CA ASN A 57 -26.59 14.61 -2.41
C ASN A 57 -26.82 15.47 -3.66
N ASP A 58 -26.13 16.60 -3.78
CA ASP A 58 -26.23 17.52 -4.92
C ASP A 58 -25.48 17.04 -6.16
N MET A 59 -24.68 15.96 -6.06
CA MET A 59 -23.89 15.39 -7.16
C MET A 59 -24.13 13.87 -7.30
N PRO A 60 -25.37 13.44 -7.62
CA PRO A 60 -25.76 12.02 -7.62
C PRO A 60 -25.06 11.16 -8.68
N HIS A 61 -24.43 11.78 -9.70
CA HIS A 61 -23.72 11.08 -10.77
C HIS A 61 -22.26 10.74 -10.43
N ILE A 62 -21.70 11.30 -9.35
CA ILE A 62 -20.32 11.05 -8.95
C ILE A 62 -20.28 9.85 -8.01
N LYS A 63 -19.56 8.80 -8.43
CA LYS A 63 -19.41 7.59 -7.64
C LYS A 63 -18.40 7.81 -6.50
N VAL A 64 -18.87 7.62 -5.27
CA VAL A 64 -18.03 7.55 -4.06
C VAL A 64 -17.81 6.08 -3.69
N TRP A 65 -16.63 5.75 -3.19
CA TRP A 65 -16.36 4.41 -2.67
C TRP A 65 -17.28 4.12 -1.48
N SER A 66 -17.93 2.96 -1.52
CA SER A 66 -18.78 2.47 -0.45
C SER A 66 -18.49 0.99 -0.19
N PRO A 67 -18.45 0.54 1.08
CA PRO A 67 -18.25 -0.87 1.41
C PRO A 67 -19.41 -1.75 0.90
N ASN A 68 -20.57 -1.15 0.63
CA ASN A 68 -21.77 -1.82 0.13
C ASN A 68 -21.88 -1.79 -1.40
N ASP A 69 -20.91 -1.19 -2.11
CA ASP A 69 -20.94 -1.12 -3.57
C ASP A 69 -20.80 -2.52 -4.20
N ARG A 70 -21.88 -2.97 -4.86
CA ARG A 70 -21.95 -4.27 -5.53
C ARG A 70 -21.68 -4.20 -7.04
N THR A 71 -21.45 -3.02 -7.60
CA THR A 71 -21.34 -2.81 -9.05
C THR A 71 -20.18 -3.59 -9.70
N ASN A 72 -19.13 -3.90 -8.94
CA ASN A 72 -17.98 -4.68 -9.40
C ASN A 72 -17.77 -5.97 -8.59
N SER A 73 -18.85 -6.62 -8.14
CA SER A 73 -18.80 -7.82 -7.28
C SER A 73 -17.96 -8.97 -7.85
N HIS A 74 -17.82 -9.07 -9.18
CA HIS A 74 -16.99 -10.08 -9.84
C HIS A 74 -15.48 -9.82 -9.72
N LYS A 75 -15.06 -8.56 -9.46
CA LYS A 75 -13.65 -8.19 -9.38
C LYS A 75 -13.20 -8.22 -7.93
N LYS A 76 -12.37 -9.22 -7.58
CA LYS A 76 -11.76 -9.29 -6.25
C LYS A 76 -10.79 -8.12 -6.04
N VAL A 77 -11.03 -7.36 -4.98
CA VAL A 77 -10.12 -6.30 -4.49
C VAL A 77 -9.20 -6.90 -3.44
N TRP A 78 -7.89 -6.75 -3.64
CA TRP A 78 -6.88 -7.31 -2.73
C TRP A 78 -6.46 -6.34 -1.62
N MET A 79 -6.69 -5.04 -1.81
CA MET A 79 -6.28 -4.02 -0.84
C MET A 79 -7.22 -2.81 -0.87
N HIS A 80 -7.77 -2.44 0.29
CA HIS A 80 -8.70 -1.32 0.46
C HIS A 80 -8.04 -0.14 1.20
N ILE A 81 -7.52 0.84 0.45
CA ILE A 81 -6.96 2.10 1.00
C ILE A 81 -7.67 3.28 0.34
N ILE A 82 -8.48 3.99 1.13
CA ILE A 82 -9.45 4.95 0.62
C ILE A 82 -8.89 6.37 0.71
N THR A 83 -9.00 7.12 -0.39
CA THR A 83 -8.61 8.53 -0.42
C THR A 83 -9.54 9.37 0.47
N PRO A 84 -9.00 10.33 1.25
CA PRO A 84 -9.81 11.11 2.19
C PRO A 84 -10.59 12.26 1.50
N SER A 85 -10.19 12.67 0.30
CA SER A 85 -10.84 13.75 -0.45
C SER A 85 -12.03 13.23 -1.24
N TYR A 86 -13.06 14.08 -1.39
CA TYR A 86 -14.18 13.80 -2.28
C TYR A 86 -13.77 13.85 -3.78
N PRO A 87 -14.25 12.93 -4.63
CA PRO A 87 -14.93 11.69 -4.25
C PRO A 87 -13.93 10.67 -3.69
N ALA A 88 -14.28 10.05 -2.56
CA ALA A 88 -13.43 9.02 -1.96
C ALA A 88 -13.32 7.82 -2.91
N MET A 89 -12.12 7.32 -3.14
CA MET A 89 -11.83 6.21 -4.06
C MET A 89 -10.81 5.26 -3.46
N ASN A 90 -10.84 3.99 -3.90
CA ASN A 90 -9.78 3.05 -3.53
C ASN A 90 -8.49 3.35 -4.32
N SER A 91 -7.47 3.88 -3.64
CA SER A 91 -6.16 4.20 -4.23
C SER A 91 -5.36 2.97 -4.65
N THR A 92 -5.74 1.77 -4.21
CA THR A 92 -5.04 0.50 -4.48
C THR A 92 -5.80 -0.43 -5.41
N TYR A 93 -6.66 0.11 -6.30
CA TYR A 93 -7.46 -0.69 -7.25
C TYR A 93 -6.65 -1.53 -8.24
N ASN A 94 -5.36 -1.19 -8.45
CA ASN A 94 -4.43 -1.92 -9.31
C ASN A 94 -3.64 -3.01 -8.57
N VAL A 95 -3.83 -3.17 -7.25
CA VAL A 95 -3.18 -4.25 -6.50
C VAL A 95 -3.76 -5.60 -6.93
N SER A 96 -2.88 -6.45 -7.44
CA SER A 96 -3.18 -7.82 -7.85
C SER A 96 -2.89 -8.80 -6.71
N LYS A 97 -3.26 -10.07 -6.87
CA LYS A 97 -2.86 -11.13 -5.94
C LYS A 97 -1.33 -11.15 -5.76
N SER A 98 -0.58 -11.17 -6.86
CA SER A 98 0.88 -11.29 -6.83
C SER A 98 1.54 -10.12 -6.11
N THR A 99 1.11 -8.88 -6.39
CA THR A 99 1.67 -7.70 -5.73
C THR A 99 1.23 -7.59 -4.27
N TYR A 100 0.01 -8.02 -3.94
CA TYR A 100 -0.47 -8.13 -2.56
C TYR A 100 0.39 -9.08 -1.71
N GLU A 101 0.68 -10.28 -2.23
CA GLU A 101 1.54 -11.25 -1.52
C GLU A 101 2.96 -10.71 -1.28
N VAL A 102 3.52 -9.97 -2.25
CA VAL A 102 4.81 -9.29 -2.06
C VAL A 102 4.70 -8.21 -0.99
N LEU A 103 3.65 -7.38 -1.00
CA LEU A 103 3.44 -6.34 0.02
C LEU A 103 3.29 -6.95 1.42
N LYS A 104 2.49 -8.02 1.59
CA LYS A 104 2.32 -8.69 2.88
C LYS A 104 3.64 -9.29 3.39
N ARG A 105 4.44 -9.88 2.50
CA ARG A 105 5.78 -10.39 2.84
C ARG A 105 6.73 -9.28 3.26
N GLU A 106 6.74 -8.16 2.55
CA GLU A 106 7.58 -7.00 2.89
C GLU A 106 7.14 -6.33 4.19
N PHE A 107 5.83 -6.27 4.49
CA PHE A 107 5.37 -5.81 5.80
C PHE A 107 5.85 -6.72 6.93
N ALA A 108 5.78 -8.04 6.74
CA ALA A 108 6.29 -9.01 7.72
C ALA A 108 7.82 -8.89 7.90
N ARG A 109 8.58 -8.79 6.79
CA ARG A 109 10.03 -8.55 6.83
C ARG A 109 10.36 -7.26 7.58
N GLY A 110 9.65 -6.17 7.28
CA GLY A 110 9.81 -4.89 7.96
C GLY A 110 9.50 -4.98 9.44
N PHE A 111 8.50 -5.77 9.85
CA PHE A 111 8.20 -6.01 11.26
C PHE A 111 9.34 -6.76 11.96
N HIS A 112 9.83 -7.86 11.38
CA HIS A 112 10.93 -8.62 11.96
C HIS A 112 12.19 -7.77 12.15
N LEU A 113 12.55 -6.99 11.13
CA LEU A 113 13.72 -6.10 11.19
C LEU A 113 13.50 -4.97 12.20
N SER A 114 12.38 -4.25 12.12
CA SER A 114 12.10 -3.11 13.02
C SER A 114 11.89 -3.53 14.48
N ASN A 115 11.41 -4.75 14.75
CA ASN A 115 11.27 -5.26 16.11
C ASN A 115 12.63 -5.67 16.71
N SER A 116 13.52 -6.25 15.90
CA SER A 116 14.90 -6.57 16.33
C SER A 116 15.70 -5.32 16.73
N VAL A 117 15.33 -4.15 16.18
CA VAL A 117 15.95 -2.84 16.42
C VAL A 117 15.68 -2.27 17.83
N THR A 118 14.71 -2.79 18.57
CA THR A 118 14.34 -2.22 19.88
C THR A 118 15.46 -2.35 20.93
N TYR A 119 16.45 -3.22 20.72
CA TYR A 119 17.49 -3.49 21.71
C TYR A 119 18.92 -3.09 21.30
N MET A 120 19.23 -2.73 20.04
CA MET A 120 20.61 -2.40 19.62
C MET A 120 20.72 -1.43 18.41
N GLY A 121 21.22 -0.21 18.65
CA GLY A 121 22.01 0.60 17.68
C GLY A 121 21.39 1.17 16.39
N ILE A 122 22.04 2.20 15.84
CA ILE A 122 21.69 2.87 14.56
C ILE A 122 21.91 1.94 13.34
N GLU A 123 22.87 1.03 13.42
CA GLU A 123 23.24 0.14 12.31
C GLU A 123 22.09 -0.75 11.81
N GLN A 124 21.14 -1.14 12.68
CA GLN A 124 20.04 -2.01 12.28
C GLN A 124 18.97 -1.31 11.43
N TRP A 125 18.87 0.02 11.46
CA TRP A 125 17.98 0.74 10.53
C TRP A 125 18.44 0.61 9.08
N SER A 126 19.76 0.49 8.84
CA SER A 126 20.29 0.30 7.49
C SER A 126 19.79 -0.99 6.84
N LEU A 127 19.55 -2.05 7.63
CA LEU A 127 19.03 -3.34 7.16
C LEU A 127 17.60 -3.21 6.64
N LEU A 128 16.78 -2.35 7.26
CA LEU A 128 15.41 -2.09 6.80
C LEU A 128 15.40 -1.49 5.38
N PHE A 129 16.37 -0.63 5.10
CA PHE A 129 16.52 0.08 3.83
C PHE A 129 17.49 -0.60 2.85
N GLN A 130 17.92 -1.82 3.13
CA GLN A 130 18.75 -2.58 2.21
C GLN A 130 18.03 -2.76 0.87
N LYS A 131 18.77 -2.60 -0.23
CA LYS A 131 18.24 -2.77 -1.58
C LYS A 131 17.67 -4.18 -1.74
N SER A 132 16.53 -4.28 -2.45
CA SER A 132 15.92 -5.55 -2.78
C SER A 132 16.88 -6.44 -3.58
N THR A 133 16.86 -7.73 -3.28
CA THR A 133 17.58 -8.79 -3.98
C THR A 133 16.74 -9.39 -5.11
N PHE A 134 15.86 -8.59 -5.74
CA PHE A 134 14.85 -9.04 -6.71
C PHE A 134 15.35 -10.07 -7.74
N PHE A 135 16.53 -9.86 -8.34
CA PHE A 135 17.13 -10.74 -9.36
C PHE A 135 17.75 -12.04 -8.81
N MET A 136 17.74 -12.21 -7.50
CA MET A 136 18.18 -13.41 -6.78
C MET A 136 17.03 -14.09 -6.01
N ASP A 137 15.92 -13.39 -5.76
CA ASP A 137 14.79 -13.90 -4.97
C ASP A 137 13.95 -14.99 -5.65
N TYR A 138 14.09 -15.15 -6.97
CA TYR A 138 13.30 -16.08 -7.78
C TYR A 138 14.18 -16.94 -8.67
N LYS A 139 13.75 -18.19 -8.91
CA LYS A 139 14.48 -19.12 -9.79
C LYS A 139 14.31 -18.81 -11.28
N LYS A 140 13.27 -18.03 -11.64
CA LYS A 140 12.86 -17.76 -13.02
C LYS A 140 12.39 -16.32 -13.15
N TYR A 141 12.72 -15.71 -14.28
CA TYR A 141 12.34 -14.33 -14.61
C TYR A 141 11.81 -14.27 -16.04
N ILE A 142 10.92 -13.32 -16.28
CA ILE A 142 10.47 -12.95 -17.63
C ILE A 142 11.06 -11.58 -17.93
N VAL A 143 11.74 -11.47 -19.08
CA VAL A 143 12.27 -10.19 -19.58
C VAL A 143 11.31 -9.66 -20.63
N ILE A 144 10.74 -8.49 -20.40
CA ILE A 144 9.89 -7.78 -21.36
C ILE A 144 10.76 -6.68 -21.98
N LYS A 145 11.00 -6.77 -23.29
CA LYS A 145 11.77 -5.78 -24.04
C LYS A 145 10.84 -4.97 -24.95
N ALA A 146 10.68 -3.69 -24.63
CA ALA A 146 10.01 -2.70 -25.46
C ALA A 146 11.04 -1.97 -26.33
N CYS A 147 10.77 -1.78 -27.62
CA CYS A 147 11.67 -1.08 -28.55
C CYS A 147 10.86 -0.11 -29.43
N ALA A 148 11.36 1.12 -29.58
CA ALA A 148 10.83 2.14 -30.48
C ALA A 148 11.99 3.02 -31.01
N PRO A 149 11.82 3.73 -32.13
CA PRO A 149 12.76 4.77 -32.55
C PRO A 149 12.94 5.83 -31.45
N HIS A 150 14.14 6.42 -31.34
CA HIS A 150 14.51 7.33 -30.23
C HIS A 150 13.48 8.46 -30.00
N ILE A 151 12.93 9.02 -31.08
CA ILE A 151 11.96 10.12 -31.02
C ILE A 151 10.60 9.71 -30.39
N HIS A 152 10.24 8.43 -30.44
CA HIS A 152 8.99 7.90 -29.89
C HIS A 152 9.20 7.04 -28.64
N ALA A 153 10.44 6.93 -28.15
CA ALA A 153 10.76 6.02 -27.05
C ALA A 153 9.98 6.35 -25.77
N SER A 154 9.77 7.63 -25.46
CA SER A 154 9.03 8.06 -24.27
C SER A 154 7.51 7.91 -24.38
N GLU A 155 6.96 7.96 -25.59
CA GLU A 155 5.51 7.81 -25.84
C GLU A 155 5.08 6.34 -25.77
N TRP A 156 6.02 5.42 -25.97
CA TRP A 156 5.79 4.00 -25.87
C TRP A 156 5.66 3.50 -24.41
N PHE A 157 6.13 4.27 -23.43
CA PHE A 157 6.15 3.90 -22.01
C PHE A 157 5.02 4.51 -21.18
#